data_AF-A0A7X4A0T4-F1
#
_entry.id   AF-A0A7X4A0T4-F1
#
_cell.length_a   1.000
_cell.length_b   1.000
_cell.length_c   1.000
_cell.angle_alpha   90.00
_cell.angle_beta   90.00
_cell.angle_gamma   90.00
#
_symmetry.space_group_name_H-M   'P 1'
#
loop_
_entity.id
_entity.type
_entity.pdbx_description
1 polymer ?
#
loop_
_entity_poly.entity_id
_entity_poly.type
_entity_poly.pdbx_seq_one_letter_code
_entity_poly.pdbx_strand_id
1 'polypeptide(L)' 'MEPAKVSERAKAKAADKRTPDGLPVHSLTTLLADLATLMLNEATVPAGPDHGFPVFAQPTELQGRAFDLLEIDPAKFLP' A
#
# COMPACT_ATOMS: atom_id res chain seq x y z
N MET A 1 31.40 -6.03 22.01
CA MET A 1 30.58 -5.53 20.89
C MET A 1 29.44 -4.75 21.52
N GLU A 2 29.40 -3.43 21.32
CA GLU A 2 28.35 -2.58 21.90
C GLU A 2 27.15 -2.55 20.94
N PRO A 3 25.90 -2.64 21.42
CA PRO A 3 24.72 -2.63 20.55
C PRO A 3 24.59 -1.30 19.79
N ALA A 4 24.00 -1.36 18.58
CA ALA A 4 23.79 -0.19 17.75
C ALA A 4 22.90 0.86 18.46
N LYS A 5 23.30 2.14 18.43
CA LYS A 5 22.50 3.25 18.96
C LYS A 5 21.31 3.53 18.05
N VAL A 6 20.11 3.46 18.62
CA VAL A 6 18.85 3.79 17.95
C VAL A 6 18.74 5.30 17.71
N SER A 7 18.32 5.70 16.51
CA SER A 7 18.11 7.12 16.16
C SER A 7 16.87 7.70 16.84
N GLU A 8 16.82 9.03 17.00
CA GLU A 8 15.65 9.71 17.59
C GLU A 8 14.36 9.44 16.80
N ARG A 9 14.45 9.37 15.47
CA ARG A 9 13.32 8.97 14.61
C ARG A 9 12.83 7.56 14.90
N ALA A 10 13.76 6.62 15.12
CA ALA A 10 13.40 5.24 15.45
C ALA A 10 12.75 5.14 16.83
N LYS A 11 13.19 5.96 17.81
CA LYS A 11 12.55 6.05 19.13
C LYS A 11 11.13 6.62 19.04
N ALA A 12 10.93 7.71 18.30
CA ALA A 12 9.59 8.30 18.09
C ALA A 12 8.64 7.32 17.38
N LYS A 13 9.11 6.68 16.30
CA LYS A 13 8.36 5.62 15.60
C LYS A 13 7.93 4.48 16.54
N ALA A 14 8.82 4.05 17.43
CA ALA A 14 8.55 2.96 18.37
C ALA A 14 7.54 3.35 19.45
N ALA A 15 7.57 4.61 19.92
CA ALA A 15 6.65 5.13 20.92
C ALA A 15 5.23 5.32 20.35
N ASP A 16 5.12 5.98 19.20
CA ASP A 16 3.83 6.44 18.67
C ASP A 16 3.18 5.43 17.71
N LYS A 17 3.92 4.39 17.30
CA LYS A 17 3.54 3.43 16.25
C LYS A 17 3.01 4.11 14.98
N ARG A 18 3.57 5.28 14.67
CA ARG A 18 3.26 6.06 13.46
C ARG A 18 4.52 6.46 12.72
N THR A 19 4.39 6.62 11.41
CA THR A 19 5.41 7.23 10.56
C THR A 19 5.41 8.76 10.78
N PRO A 20 6.46 9.49 10.33
CA PRO A 20 6.44 10.95 10.31
C PRO A 20 5.27 11.54 9.52
N ASP A 21 4.75 10.80 8.54
CA ASP A 21 3.58 11.19 7.74
C ASP A 21 2.25 10.90 8.46
N GLY A 22 2.28 10.39 9.70
CA GLY A 22 1.09 10.12 10.51
C GLY A 22 0.42 8.77 10.27
N LEU A 23 0.93 7.96 9.33
CA LEU A 23 0.39 6.63 9.01
C LEU A 23 0.79 5.56 10.03
N PRO A 24 -0.01 4.52 10.26
CA PRO A 24 0.37 3.37 11.07
C PRO A 24 1.67 2.72 10.58
N VAL A 25 2.56 2.29 11.49
CA VAL A 25 3.72 1.50 11.07
C VAL A 25 3.42 0.01 10.93
N HIS A 26 3.85 -0.55 9.81
CA HIS A 26 3.74 -1.96 9.47
C HIS A 26 5.10 -2.66 9.56
N SER A 27 5.10 -3.95 9.86
CA SER A 27 6.19 -4.84 9.45
C SER A 27 6.05 -5.13 7.96
N LEU A 28 7.09 -5.63 7.31
CA LEU A 28 7.00 -5.99 5.88
C LEU A 28 5.81 -6.93 5.62
N THR A 29 5.61 -7.93 6.47
CA THR A 29 4.51 -8.89 6.35
C THR A 29 3.13 -8.23 6.47
N THR A 30 2.95 -7.34 7.45
CA THR A 30 1.64 -6.67 7.61
C THR A 30 1.42 -5.61 6.54
N LEU A 31 2.47 -5.07 5.92
CA LEU A 31 2.36 -4.20 4.75
C LEU A 31 1.92 -4.99 3.52
N LEU A 32 2.55 -6.15 3.27
CA LEU A 32 2.17 -7.01 2.15
C LEU A 32 0.72 -7.52 2.26
N ALA A 33 0.27 -7.84 3.49
CA ALA A 33 -1.12 -8.23 3.72
C ALA A 33 -2.11 -7.09 3.42
N ASP A 34 -1.77 -5.84 3.75
CA ASP A 34 -2.58 -4.67 3.42
C ASP A 34 -2.62 -4.44 1.90
N LEU A 35 -1.45 -4.43 1.25
CA LEU A 35 -1.37 -4.28 -0.21
C LEU A 35 -2.12 -5.37 -0.97
N ALA A 36 -2.18 -6.60 -0.43
CA ALA A 36 -2.92 -7.71 -1.02
C ALA A 36 -4.46 -7.50 -1.00
N THR A 37 -4.97 -6.49 -0.30
CA THR A 37 -6.41 -6.15 -0.34
C THR A 37 -6.80 -5.33 -1.56
N LEU A 38 -5.83 -4.81 -2.32
CA LEU A 38 -6.11 -4.15 -3.61
C LEU A 38 -6.65 -5.16 -4.62
N MET A 39 -7.75 -4.79 -5.26
CA MET A 39 -8.42 -5.66 -6.23
C MET A 39 -8.48 -5.03 -7.62
N LEU A 40 -8.28 -5.89 -8.62
CA LEU A 40 -8.67 -5.65 -10.00
C LEU A 40 -10.06 -6.28 -10.19
N ASN A 41 -11.06 -5.45 -10.45
CA ASN A 41 -12.43 -5.89 -10.67
C ASN A 41 -12.72 -5.96 -12.17
N GLU A 42 -13.41 -7.00 -12.63
CA GLU A 42 -13.98 -7.03 -13.97
C GLU A 42 -15.41 -6.50 -13.90
N ALA A 43 -15.65 -5.34 -14.51
CA ALA A 43 -16.97 -4.74 -14.58
C ALA A 43 -17.58 -4.97 -15.95
N THR A 44 -18.89 -5.21 -16.02
CA THR A 44 -19.66 -5.27 -17.27
C THR A 44 -20.70 -4.17 -17.30
N VAL A 45 -20.98 -3.63 -18.48
CA VAL A 45 -22.12 -2.72 -18.67
C VAL A 45 -23.39 -3.49 -19.02
N PRO A 46 -24.59 -2.90 -18.81
CA PRO A 46 -25.86 -3.57 -19.13
C PRO A 46 -26.07 -3.95 -20.61
N ALA A 47 -25.19 -3.49 -21.51
CA ALA A 47 -25.23 -3.83 -22.93
C ALA A 47 -24.90 -5.31 -23.23
N GLY A 48 -24.38 -6.07 -22.25
CA GLY A 48 -24.11 -7.51 -22.38
C GLY A 48 -22.75 -7.93 -21.84
N PRO A 49 -22.51 -9.25 -21.66
CA PRO A 49 -21.27 -9.80 -21.10
C PRO A 49 -20.02 -9.50 -21.95
N ASP A 50 -20.19 -9.22 -23.24
CA ASP A 50 -19.11 -8.88 -24.17
C ASP A 50 -18.59 -7.44 -24.00
N HIS A 51 -19.21 -6.66 -23.12
CA HIS A 51 -18.82 -5.27 -22.82
C HIS A 51 -18.18 -5.15 -21.42
N GLY A 52 -17.22 -6.05 -21.15
CA GLY A 52 -16.42 -6.04 -19.94
C GLY A 52 -15.23 -5.07 -20.01
N PHE A 53 -14.86 -4.47 -18.89
CA PHE A 53 -13.63 -3.69 -18.74
C PHE A 53 -13.05 -3.82 -17.32
N PRO A 54 -11.72 -3.75 -17.17
CA PRO A 54 -11.08 -3.76 -15.86
C PRO A 54 -11.34 -2.46 -15.10
N VAL A 55 -11.59 -2.58 -13.80
CA VAL A 55 -11.72 -1.47 -12.85
C VAL A 55 -10.78 -1.73 -11.69
N PHE A 56 -9.72 -0.92 -11.62
CA PHE A 56 -8.80 -0.95 -10.50
C PHE A 56 -9.39 -0.23 -9.29
N ALA A 57 -9.32 -0.86 -8.11
CA ALA A 57 -9.75 -0.23 -6.88
C ALA A 57 -8.86 0.96 -6.52
N GLN A 58 -9.47 2.05 -6.04
CA GLN A 58 -8.71 3.21 -5.56
C GLN A 58 -7.89 2.82 -4.32
N PRO A 59 -6.55 3.00 -4.33
CA PRO A 59 -5.73 2.68 -3.17
C PRO A 59 -6.10 3.53 -1.95
N THR A 60 -5.96 2.93 -0.76
CA THR A 60 -5.99 3.71 0.48
C THR A 60 -4.77 4.63 0.56
N GLU A 61 -4.80 5.64 1.43
CA GLU A 61 -3.67 6.56 1.63
C GLU A 61 -2.36 5.83 1.98
N LEU A 62 -2.46 4.78 2.80
CA LEU A 62 -1.31 3.96 3.18
C LEU A 62 -0.76 3.17 1.99
N GLN A 63 -1.64 2.54 1.21
CA GLN A 63 -1.24 1.78 0.02
C GLN A 63 -0.61 2.68 -1.04
N GLY A 64 -1.20 3.86 -1.29
CA GLY A 64 -0.63 4.88 -2.17
C GLY A 64 0.76 5.31 -1.73
N ARG A 65 0.93 5.65 -0.44
CA ARG A 65 2.24 5.99 0.13
C ARG A 65 3.27 4.87 -0.02
N ALA A 66 2.86 3.61 0.12
CA ALA A 66 3.76 2.47 -0.07
C ALA A 66 4.24 2.37 -1.53
N PHE A 67 3.36 2.55 -2.51
CA PHE A 67 3.73 2.57 -3.92
C PHE A 67 4.64 3.75 -4.29
N ASP A 68 4.38 4.94 -3.75
CA ASP A 68 5.25 6.11 -3.93
C ASP A 68 6.67 5.84 -3.43
N LEU A 69 6.82 5.21 -2.26
CA LEU A 69 8.11 4.85 -1.69
C LEU A 69 8.85 3.77 -2.48
N LEU A 70 8.10 2.90 -3.16
CA LEU A 70 8.66 1.86 -4.03
C LEU A 70 8.92 2.35 -5.45
N GLU A 71 8.47 3.55 -5.81
CA GLU A 71 8.49 4.08 -7.18
C GLU A 71 7.79 3.16 -8.18
N ILE A 72 6.72 2.49 -7.72
CA ILE A 72 5.92 1.55 -8.51
C ILE A 72 4.58 2.19 -8.84
N ASP A 73 4.19 2.15 -10.12
CA ASP A 73 2.82 2.47 -10.53
C ASP A 73 2.03 1.16 -10.70
N PRO A 74 1.11 0.83 -9.78
CA PRO A 74 0.36 -0.42 -9.84
C PRO A 74 -0.56 -0.49 -11.08
N ALA A 75 -0.97 0.65 -11.64
CA ALA A 75 -1.83 0.69 -12.82
C ALA A 75 -1.12 0.19 -14.09
N LYS A 76 0.22 0.20 -14.13
CA LYS A 76 1.00 -0.32 -15.27
C LYS A 76 0.96 -1.84 -15.39
N PHE A 77 0.51 -2.55 -14.35
CA PHE A 77 0.37 -4.00 -14.35
C PHE A 77 -1.06 -4.46 -14.69
N LEU A 78 -1.93 -3.52 -15.05
CA LEU A 78 -3.28 -3.84 -15.51
C LEU A 78 -3.20 -4.50 -16.91
N PRO A 79 -3.97 -5.58 -17.14
CA PRO A 79 -4.00 -6.29 -18.42
C PRO A 79 -4.65 -5.47 -19.55
#